data_AF-G2GED2-F1
#
_entry.id   AF-G2GED2-F1
#
_cell.length_a   1.000
_cell.length_b   1.000
_cell.length_c   1.000
_cell.angle_alpha   90.00
_cell.angle_beta   90.00
_cell.angle_gamma   90.00
#
_symmetry.space_group_name_H-M   'P 1'
#
loop_
_entity.id
_entity.type
_entity.pdbx_description
1 polymer ?
#
loop_
_entity_poly.entity_id
_entity_poly.type
_entity_poly.pdbx_seq_one_letter_code
_entity_poly.pdbx_strand_id
1 'polypeptide(L)'
;MGGGKGGGTLAVDVARGGGRGAMVERGMIGGTRINVAGIPTRALVTSARLRDAPGRAGADRRVPRPRTGPARVGRARSGRRTHLPVPGAPRPVRVPGLPGSA
;
A
#
# COMPACT_ATOMS: atom_id res chain seq x y z
N MET A 1 20.96 -9.38 -5.28
CA MET A 1 19.79 -8.70 -4.67
C MET A 1 18.57 -9.01 -5.52
N GLY A 2 17.35 -8.88 -4.98
CA GLY A 2 16.18 -9.14 -5.80
C GLY A 2 14.82 -8.63 -5.33
N GLY A 3 13.94 -8.52 -6.32
CA GLY A 3 12.59 -7.96 -6.43
C GLY A 3 11.50 -8.53 -5.53
N GLY A 4 11.75 -9.70 -4.96
CA GLY A 4 10.72 -10.52 -4.30
C GLY A 4 10.18 -9.90 -3.02
N LYS A 5 9.21 -10.58 -2.38
CA LYS A 5 8.55 -10.10 -1.15
C LYS A 5 9.54 -9.56 -0.11
N GLY A 6 10.59 -10.34 0.21
CA GLY A 6 11.59 -9.93 1.19
C GLY A 6 12.38 -8.69 0.77
N GLY A 7 12.97 -8.71 -0.43
CA GLY A 7 13.81 -7.62 -0.91
C GLY A 7 13.04 -6.33 -1.17
N GLY A 8 11.82 -6.41 -1.73
CA GLY A 8 10.96 -5.26 -1.96
C GLY A 8 10.47 -4.62 -0.66
N THR A 9 10.07 -5.43 0.33
CA THR A 9 9.67 -4.91 1.65
C THR A 9 10.87 -4.27 2.36
N LEU A 10 12.02 -4.95 2.40
CA LEU A 10 13.22 -4.41 3.02
C LEU A 10 13.67 -3.09 2.37
N ALA A 11 13.64 -2.99 1.03
CA ALA A 11 14.00 -1.76 0.34
C ALA A 11 13.09 -0.58 0.72
N VAL A 12 11.79 -0.83 0.87
CA VAL A 12 10.83 0.18 1.33
C VAL A 12 11.08 0.56 2.79
N ASP A 13 11.37 -0.40 3.66
CA ASP A 13 11.63 -0.14 5.08
C ASP A 13 12.91 0.69 5.26
N VAL A 14 13.97 0.38 4.52
CA VAL A 14 15.21 1.17 4.49
C VAL A 14 14.93 2.60 4.01
N ALA A 15 14.16 2.78 2.93
CA ALA A 15 13.82 4.10 2.42
C ALA A 15 12.98 4.92 3.42
N ARG A 16 12.04 4.26 4.12
CA ARG A 16 11.22 4.89 5.18
C ARG A 16 12.05 5.32 6.39
N GLY A 17 13.11 4.58 6.70
CA GLY A 17 14.09 4.95 7.71
C GLY A 17 15.05 6.08 7.28
N GLY A 18 14.86 6.68 6.09
CA GLY A 18 15.74 7.72 5.56
C GLY A 18 17.03 7.19 4.92
N GLY A 19 17.19 5.87 4.83
CA GLY A 19 18.31 5.22 4.19
C GLY A 19 18.28 5.41 2.67
N ARG A 20 19.45 5.56 2.06
CA ARG A 20 19.63 5.58 0.60
C ARG A 20 20.23 4.25 0.17
N GLY A 21 19.64 3.65 -0.87
CA GLY A 21 20.13 2.39 -1.41
C GLY A 21 19.53 2.11 -2.77
N ALA A 22 20.18 1.23 -3.53
CA ALA A 22 19.69 0.75 -4.81
C ALA A 22 19.31 -0.73 -4.67
N MET A 23 18.11 -1.06 -5.15
CA MET A 23 17.62 -2.42 -5.24
C MET A 23 17.78 -2.91 -6.67
N VAL A 24 18.55 -3.97 -6.86
CA VAL A 24 18.78 -4.57 -8.17
C VAL A 24 18.01 -5.89 -8.24
N GLU A 25 17.26 -6.10 -9.32
CA GLU A 25 16.57 -7.35 -9.62
C GLU A 25 16.95 -7.84 -11.01
N ARG A 26 17.01 -9.16 -11.17
CA ARG A 26 17.08 -9.77 -12.50
C ARG A 26 15.68 -10.18 -12.94
N GLY A 27 15.21 -9.62 -14.05
CA GLY A 27 13.88 -9.91 -14.60
C GLY A 27 12.78 -9.02 -14.02
N MET A 28 11.69 -9.62 -13.54
CA MET A 28 10.48 -8.90 -13.13
C MET A 28 10.43 -8.62 -11.62
N ILE A 29 10.08 -7.39 -11.27
CA ILE A 29 9.83 -6.98 -9.88
C ILE A 29 8.73 -7.84 -9.23
N GLY A 30 8.82 -8.02 -7.92
CA GLY A 30 7.85 -8.82 -7.15
C GLY A 30 8.20 -10.30 -7.04
N GLY A 31 9.17 -10.77 -7.83
CA GLY A 31 9.66 -12.15 -7.83
C GLY A 31 8.53 -13.17 -8.04
N THR A 32 8.69 -14.35 -7.46
CA THR A 32 7.78 -15.49 -7.68
C THR A 32 6.33 -15.19 -7.30
N ARG A 33 6.10 -14.49 -6.18
CA ARG A 33 4.76 -14.28 -5.63
C ARG A 33 3.87 -13.48 -6.58
N ILE A 34 4.42 -12.48 -7.26
CA ILE A 34 3.65 -11.63 -8.18
C ILE A 34 3.54 -12.29 -9.56
N ASN A 35 4.61 -12.94 -10.03
CA ASN A 35 4.71 -13.27 -11.44
C ASN A 35 4.29 -14.70 -11.78
N VAL A 36 4.53 -15.69 -10.90
CA VAL A 36 4.31 -17.11 -11.24
C VAL A 36 3.62 -17.94 -10.17
N ALA A 37 3.44 -17.42 -8.96
CA ALA A 37 2.80 -18.13 -7.86
C ALA A 37 1.62 -17.34 -7.28
N GLY A 38 1.78 -16.78 -6.07
CA GLY A 38 0.70 -16.32 -5.22
C GLY A 38 -0.41 -15.50 -5.89
N ILE A 39 -0.08 -14.48 -6.68
CA ILE A 39 -1.09 -13.65 -7.37
C ILE A 39 -1.76 -14.44 -8.52
N PRO A 40 -1.02 -14.98 -9.52
CA PRO A 40 -1.60 -15.80 -10.57
C PRO A 40 -2.47 -16.94 -10.04
N THR A 41 -2.00 -17.69 -9.05
CA THR A 41 -2.75 -18.80 -8.45
C THR A 41 -4.06 -18.31 -7.82
N ARG A 42 -4.03 -17.21 -7.05
CA ARG A 42 -5.26 -16.67 -6.45
C ARG A 42 -6.22 -16.15 -7.50
N ALA A 43 -5.73 -15.53 -8.57
CA ALA A 43 -6.56 -15.06 -9.67
C ALA A 43 -7.29 -16.25 -10.34
N LEU A 44 -6.56 -17.31 -10.68
CA LEU A 44 -7.15 -18.50 -11.31
C LEU A 44 -8.16 -19.21 -10.40
N VAL A 45 -7.83 -19.43 -9.13
CA VAL A 45 -8.75 -20.04 -8.15
C VAL A 45 -10.01 -19.19 -8.01
N THR A 46 -9.89 -17.86 -7.95
CA THR A 46 -11.04 -16.97 -7.86
C THR A 46 -11.89 -17.05 -9.12
N SER A 47 -11.28 -17.04 -10.31
CA SER A 47 -12.00 -17.18 -11.58
C SER A 47 -12.75 -18.51 -11.69
N ALA A 48 -12.13 -19.62 -11.28
CA ALA A 48 -12.78 -20.93 -11.24
C ALA A 48 -14.00 -20.92 -10.32
N ARG A 49 -13.85 -20.41 -9.09
CA ARG A 49 -14.97 -20.27 -8.14
C ARG A 49 -16.11 -19.40 -8.67
N LEU A 50 -15.79 -18.36 -9.45
CA LEU A 50 -16.80 -17.50 -10.06
C LEU A 50 -17.55 -18.21 -11.19
N ARG A 51 -16.85 -19.05 -11.98
CA ARG A 51 -17.47 -19.88 -13.01
C ARG A 51 -18.42 -20.92 -12.41
N ASP A 52 -18.01 -21.54 -11.30
CA ASP A 52 -18.76 -22.63 -10.67
C ASP A 52 -19.87 -22.12 -9.73
N ALA A 53 -19.96 -20.81 -9.49
CA ALA A 53 -21.00 -20.22 -8.67
C ALA A 53 -22.36 -20.25 -9.39
N PRO A 54 -23.39 -20.92 -8.83
CA PRO A 54 -24.72 -20.96 -9.42
C PRO A 54 -25.32 -19.55 -9.52
N GLY A 55 -25.92 -19.24 -10.69
CA GLY A 55 -26.60 -17.96 -10.94
C GLY A 55 -25.73 -16.84 -11.52
N ARG A 56 -24.50 -17.10 -11.96
CA ARG A 56 -23.59 -16.08 -12.55
C ARG A 56 -23.04 -16.40 -13.94
N ALA A 57 -23.71 -17.27 -14.70
CA ALA A 57 -23.37 -17.47 -16.10
C ALA A 57 -23.58 -16.15 -16.88
N GLY A 58 -22.49 -15.47 -17.26
CA GLY A 58 -22.53 -14.37 -18.22
C GLY A 58 -22.54 -12.94 -17.68
N ALA A 59 -22.23 -12.68 -16.41
CA ALA A 59 -22.01 -11.31 -15.95
C ALA A 59 -20.63 -10.80 -16.43
N ASP A 60 -20.56 -10.28 -17.65
CA ASP A 60 -19.47 -9.43 -18.13
C ASP A 60 -19.30 -8.25 -17.16
N ARG A 61 -18.44 -8.45 -16.16
CA ARG A 61 -18.09 -7.40 -15.22
C ARG A 61 -17.21 -6.43 -16.01
N ARG A 62 -17.85 -5.42 -16.60
CA ARG A 62 -17.16 -4.28 -17.22
C ARG A 62 -16.07 -3.79 -16.26
N VAL A 63 -14.82 -4.10 -16.58
CA VAL A 63 -13.67 -3.53 -15.88
C VAL A 63 -13.75 -2.03 -16.12
N PRO A 64 -13.84 -1.19 -15.09
CA PRO A 64 -13.87 0.26 -15.27
C PRO A 64 -12.63 0.65 -16.08
N ARG A 65 -12.84 1.25 -17.26
CA ARG A 65 -11.72 1.76 -18.04
C ARG A 65 -10.97 2.79 -17.19
N PRO A 66 -9.63 2.71 -17.08
CA PRO A 66 -8.88 3.75 -16.40
C PRO A 66 -9.23 5.08 -17.06
N ARG A 67 -9.63 6.07 -16.26
CA ARG A 67 -9.89 7.42 -16.76
C ARG A 67 -8.57 7.98 -17.29
N THR A 68 -8.38 7.95 -18.61
CA THR A 68 -7.22 8.51 -19.32
C THR A 68 -7.34 10.02 -19.54
N GLY A 69 -7.96 10.73 -18.60
CA GLY A 69 -7.98 12.19 -18.56
C GLY A 69 -6.95 12.71 -17.55
N PRO A 70 -6.42 13.94 -17.70
CA PRO A 70 -5.56 14.52 -16.69
C PRO A 70 -6.30 14.52 -15.35
N ALA A 71 -5.69 13.92 -14.33
CA ALA A 71 -6.23 13.96 -12.98
C ALA A 71 -6.34 15.43 -12.57
N ARG A 72 -7.57 15.94 -12.42
CA ARG A 72 -7.79 17.25 -11.78
C ARG A 72 -7.42 17.09 -10.31
N VAL A 73 -6.15 17.35 -10.00
CA VAL A 73 -5.68 17.51 -8.63
C VAL A 73 -6.28 18.82 -8.12
N GLY A 74 -7.42 18.73 -7.44
CA GLY A 74 -7.93 19.84 -6.68
C GLY A 74 -6.90 20.20 -5.62
N ARG A 75 -6.46 21.47 -5.59
CA ARG A 75 -5.53 21.97 -4.57
C ARG A 75 -6.21 21.77 -3.22
N ALA A 76 -5.78 20.77 -2.45
CA ALA A 76 -6.23 20.61 -1.08
C ALA A 76 -5.87 21.90 -0.35
N ARG A 77 -6.88 22.67 0.08
CA ARG A 77 -6.64 23.77 1.02
C ARG A 77 -5.99 23.12 2.24
N SER A 78 -4.71 23.42 2.47
CA SER A 78 -4.02 23.04 3.69
C SER A 78 -4.65 23.84 4.83
N GLY A 79 -5.80 23.36 5.32
CA GLY A 79 -6.29 23.78 6.62
C GLY A 79 -5.17 23.49 7.62
N ARG A 80 -4.80 24.49 8.42
CA ARG A 80 -3.92 24.30 9.58
C ARG A 80 -4.40 23.04 10.29
N ARG A 81 -3.54 22.02 10.37
CA ARG A 81 -3.76 20.85 11.22
C ARG A 81 -3.83 21.38 12.65
N THR A 82 -5.03 21.71 13.12
CA THR A 82 -5.29 21.73 14.55
C THR A 82 -5.16 20.28 14.99
N HIS A 83 -4.24 20.02 15.93
CA HIS A 83 -4.17 18.75 16.62
C HIS A 83 -5.50 18.54 17.35
N LEU A 84 -6.44 17.85 16.72
CA LEU A 84 -7.60 17.31 17.41
C LEU A 84 -7.09 16.17 18.29
N PRO A 85 -7.33 16.20 19.61
CA PRO A 85 -6.88 15.15 20.50
C PRO A 85 -7.56 13.83 20.14
N VAL A 86 -6.77 12.77 20.02
CA VAL A 86 -7.26 11.41 19.75
C VAL A 86 -7.95 10.91 21.03
N PRO A 87 -9.22 10.49 21.00
CA PRO A 87 -9.90 9.92 22.16
C PRO A 87 -9.14 8.67 22.64
N GLY A 88 -8.71 8.66 23.91
CA GLY A 88 -7.98 7.54 24.52
C GLY A 88 -6.45 7.64 24.48
N ALA A 89 -5.86 8.73 23.96
CA ALA A 89 -4.44 8.97 24.12
C ALA A 89 -4.10 9.22 25.61
N PRO A 90 -3.04 8.61 26.17
CA PRO A 90 -2.64 8.83 27.55
C PRO A 90 -2.32 10.32 27.74
N ARG A 91 -2.89 10.92 28.80
CA ARG A 91 -2.62 12.32 29.14
C ARG A 91 -1.13 12.48 29.45
N PRO A 92 -0.42 13.46 28.87
CA PRO A 92 0.96 13.70 29.24
C PRO A 92 1.03 14.05 30.73
N VAL A 93 1.74 13.22 31.49
CA VAL A 93 1.96 13.43 32.91
C VAL A 93 3.08 14.47 33.03
N ARG A 94 2.77 15.64 33.60
CA ARG A 94 3.77 16.69 33.81
C ARG A 94 4.67 16.29 34.98
N VAL A 95 5.88 15.84 34.69
CA VAL A 95 6.90 15.62 35.72
C VAL A 95 7.47 16.99 36.10
N PRO A 96 7.38 17.44 37.37
CA PRO A 96 7.97 18.71 37.77
C PRO A 96 9.51 18.60 37.71
N GLY A 97 10.17 19.42 36.89
CA GLY A 97 11.63 19.60 36.97
C GLY A 97 12.47 19.52 35.70
N LEU A 98 11.90 19.38 34.49
CA LEU A 98 12.69 19.44 33.25
C LEU A 98 12.47 20.77 32.50
N PRO A 99 13.51 21.62 32.35
CA PRO A 99 13.46 22.77 31.48
C PRO A 99 13.71 22.37 30.02
N GLY A 100 12.97 22.98 29.09
CA GLY A 100 13.36 23.05 27.68
C GLY A 100 12.41 22.39 26.71
N SER A 101 11.48 23.19 26.16
CA SER A 101 10.82 22.94 24.89
C SER A 101 11.26 24.01 23.91
N ALA A 102 11.80 23.60 22.77
CA ALA A 102 11.72 24.30 21.50
C ALA A 102 11.34 23.27 20.43
#